data_AF-A0AAE1D7A5-F1
#
_entry.id   AF-A0AAE1D7A5-F1
#
_cell.length_a   1.000
_cell.length_b   1.000
_cell.length_c   1.000
_cell.angle_alpha   90.00
_cell.angle_beta   90.00
_cell.angle_gamma   90.00
#
_symmetry.space_group_name_H-M   'P 1'
#
loop_
_entity.id
_entity.type
_entity.pdbx_description
1 polymer ?
#
loop_
_entity_poly.entity_id
_entity_poly.type
_entity_poly.pdbx_seq_one_letter_code
_entity_poly.pdbx_strand_id
1 'polypeptide(L)'
;MYESIELSPFQKEKLLYYFKFLEPDQNNVLDSGSMSRLLEKIFKFTGWSQDDRRAIQCSEVHEAFFEILFEKAEESGGEHGKASLATWYAIWSHMLPGVKGMSGFPVWLRLMPKLLFEMIDRNGDEKISREELTTYYHKLVVPNESPEFLKQWSTTAFNQMTDNGVYQLDHQSFEQIFANFLIGRTPYGPGKYIFGCFRHESDLPFTLIQPAVDNLDD
;
A
#
# COMPACT_ATOMS: atom_id res chain seq x y z
N MET A 1 -0.16 -28.37 -5.63
CA MET A 1 0.72 -27.22 -5.96
C MET A 1 -0.19 -26.08 -6.30
N TYR A 2 -0.23 -25.03 -5.47
CA TYR A 2 -0.91 -23.80 -5.86
C TYR A 2 -0.07 -23.12 -6.95
N GLU A 3 -0.71 -22.81 -8.08
CA GLU A 3 -0.11 -22.19 -9.25
C GLU A 3 0.37 -20.78 -8.87
N SER A 4 1.68 -20.51 -8.96
CA SER A 4 2.22 -19.15 -8.80
C SER A 4 2.11 -18.37 -10.11
N ILE A 5 1.89 -17.07 -10.01
CA ILE A 5 1.91 -16.17 -11.18
C ILE A 5 3.16 -15.32 -11.18
N GLU A 6 3.61 -14.92 -12.36
CA GLU A 6 4.58 -13.83 -12.46
C GLU A 6 3.90 -12.49 -12.11
N LEU A 7 4.45 -11.80 -11.11
CA LEU A 7 3.98 -10.46 -10.75
C LEU A 7 4.43 -9.46 -11.81
N SER A 8 3.49 -8.66 -12.33
CA SER A 8 3.81 -7.57 -13.24
C SER A 8 4.73 -6.52 -12.59
N PRO A 9 5.50 -5.74 -13.37
CA PRO A 9 6.36 -4.69 -12.84
C PRO A 9 5.63 -3.75 -11.89
N PHE A 10 4.42 -3.33 -12.27
CA PHE A 10 3.60 -2.43 -11.47
C PHE A 10 3.06 -3.08 -10.18
N GLN A 11 2.75 -4.38 -10.19
CA GLN A 11 2.40 -5.09 -8.96
C GLN A 11 3.59 -5.14 -8.00
N LYS A 12 4.79 -5.45 -8.50
CA LYS A 12 6.01 -5.42 -7.67
C LYS A 12 6.25 -4.05 -7.07
N GLU A 13 6.08 -2.98 -7.86
CA GLU A 13 6.20 -1.61 -7.37
C GLU A 13 5.22 -1.30 -6.23
N LYS A 14 3.93 -1.58 -6.41
CA LYS A 14 2.93 -1.40 -5.34
C LYS A 14 3.30 -2.18 -4.09
N LEU A 15 3.65 -3.46 -4.25
CA LEU A 15 4.03 -4.33 -3.16
C LEU A 15 5.32 -3.88 -2.47
N LEU A 16 6.25 -3.23 -3.18
CA LEU A 16 7.43 -2.60 -2.58
C LEU A 16 7.04 -1.44 -1.67
N TYR A 17 6.12 -0.58 -2.10
CA TYR A 17 5.65 0.53 -1.26
C TYR A 17 4.93 0.01 -0.01
N TYR A 18 4.16 -1.07 -0.13
CA TYR A 18 3.55 -1.70 1.05
C TYR A 18 4.61 -2.35 1.95
N PHE A 19 5.61 -3.03 1.39
CA PHE A 19 6.74 -3.57 2.16
C PHE A 19 7.46 -2.46 2.93
N LYS A 20 7.80 -1.34 2.28
CA LYS A 20 8.45 -0.18 2.92
C LYS A 20 7.60 0.47 3.99
N PHE A 21 6.27 0.44 3.84
CA PHE A 21 5.37 0.91 4.89
C PHE A 21 5.49 0.03 6.15
N LEU A 22 5.64 -1.29 5.97
CA LEU A 22 5.79 -2.26 7.05
C LEU A 22 7.22 -2.32 7.63
N GLU A 23 8.22 -1.84 6.88
CA GLU A 23 9.65 -1.97 7.15
C GLU A 23 10.25 -0.61 7.57
N PRO A 24 10.21 -0.26 8.86
CA PRO A 24 10.56 1.08 9.31
C PRO A 24 12.05 1.42 9.18
N ASP A 25 12.94 0.45 9.06
CA ASP A 25 14.41 0.65 9.07
C ASP A 25 15.01 0.88 7.68
N GLN A 26 14.22 0.69 6.63
CA GLN A 26 14.58 0.76 5.21
C GLN A 26 15.78 -0.13 4.81
N ASN A 27 15.96 -1.27 5.48
CA ASN A 27 17.02 -2.24 5.18
C ASN A 27 16.59 -3.33 4.17
N ASN A 28 15.36 -3.27 3.65
CA ASN A 28 14.73 -4.26 2.76
C ASN A 28 14.51 -5.65 3.39
N VAL A 29 14.42 -5.73 4.72
CA VAL A 29 14.15 -6.94 5.48
C VAL A 29 13.14 -6.64 6.59
N LEU A 30 12.07 -7.42 6.66
CA LEU A 30 11.21 -7.46 7.84
C LEU A 30 11.79 -8.46 8.83
N ASP A 31 12.00 -8.05 10.07
CA ASP A 31 12.49 -8.88 11.17
C ASP A 31 11.52 -8.89 12.35
N SER A 32 11.82 -9.71 13.36
CA SER A 32 11.01 -9.87 14.56
C SER A 32 10.73 -8.57 15.33
N GLY A 33 11.53 -7.52 15.14
CA GLY A 33 11.29 -6.21 15.75
C GLY A 33 10.58 -5.21 14.83
N SER A 34 10.45 -5.49 13.53
CA SER A 34 9.80 -4.58 12.56
C SER A 34 8.36 -4.26 12.96
N MET A 35 7.63 -5.24 13.48
CA MET A 35 6.27 -5.05 13.99
C MET A 35 6.22 -4.03 15.12
N SER A 36 7.04 -4.20 16.16
CA SER A 36 7.06 -3.30 17.32
C SER A 36 7.37 -1.86 16.92
N ARG A 37 8.33 -1.68 16.00
CA ARG A 37 8.72 -0.36 15.47
C ARG A 37 7.61 0.26 14.61
N LEU A 38 6.93 -0.54 13.78
CA LEU A 38 5.77 -0.10 13.01
C LEU A 38 4.63 0.36 13.93
N LEU A 39 4.27 -0.44 14.94
CA LEU A 39 3.20 -0.12 15.88
C LEU A 39 3.53 1.13 16.70
N GLU A 40 4.78 1.30 17.15
CA GLU A 40 5.22 2.53 17.81
C GLU A 40 5.00 3.76 16.91
N LYS A 41 5.36 3.67 15.62
CA LYS A 41 5.13 4.74 14.65
C LYS A 41 3.65 5.03 14.45
N ILE A 42 2.82 3.99 14.35
CA ILE A 42 1.36 4.11 14.20
C ILE A 42 0.73 4.75 15.43
N PHE A 43 1.10 4.34 16.65
CA PHE A 43 0.54 4.90 17.88
C PHE A 43 1.01 6.33 18.12
N LYS A 44 2.26 6.66 17.78
CA LYS A 44 2.73 8.04 17.79
C LYS A 44 1.98 8.90 16.79
N PHE A 45 1.68 8.36 15.61
CA PHE A 45 0.91 9.07 14.60
C PHE A 45 -0.53 9.30 15.06
N THR A 46 -1.25 8.22 15.39
CA THR A 46 -2.68 8.23 15.74
C THR A 46 -2.97 8.92 17.08
N GLY A 47 -2.06 8.81 18.04
CA GLY A 47 -2.28 9.23 19.42
C GLY A 47 -3.19 8.26 20.21
N TRP A 48 -3.43 7.05 19.70
CA TRP A 48 -4.20 6.03 20.41
C TRP A 48 -3.46 5.58 21.68
N SER A 49 -4.20 5.43 22.78
CA SER A 49 -3.68 4.83 24.01
C SER A 49 -3.69 3.31 23.91
N GLN A 50 -2.93 2.64 24.80
CA GLN A 50 -2.88 1.17 24.82
C GLN A 50 -4.24 0.52 25.15
N ASP A 51 -5.10 1.22 25.88
CA ASP A 51 -6.46 0.76 26.21
C ASP A 51 -7.50 1.09 25.12
N ASP A 52 -7.10 1.82 24.07
CA ASP A 52 -7.99 2.12 22.94
C ASP A 52 -8.27 0.84 22.15
N ARG A 53 -9.56 0.56 21.91
CA ARG A 53 -9.99 -0.60 21.11
C ARG A 53 -9.33 -0.64 19.73
N ARG A 54 -9.07 0.53 19.12
CA ARG A 54 -8.40 0.66 17.83
C ARG A 54 -6.93 0.27 17.91
N ALA A 55 -6.24 0.65 18.99
CA ALA A 55 -4.85 0.26 19.22
C ALA A 55 -4.72 -1.25 19.45
N ILE A 56 -5.61 -1.84 20.26
CA ILE A 56 -5.65 -3.27 20.49
C ILE A 56 -5.88 -4.02 19.17
N GLN A 57 -6.91 -3.63 18.42
CA GLN A 57 -7.21 -4.27 17.13
C GLN A 57 -6.06 -4.10 16.11
N CYS A 58 -5.42 -2.93 16.10
CA CYS A 58 -4.27 -2.68 15.23
C CYS A 58 -3.09 -3.62 15.57
N SER A 59 -2.78 -3.80 16.85
CA SER A 59 -1.75 -4.73 17.30
C SER A 59 -2.08 -6.17 16.89
N GLU A 60 -3.28 -6.66 17.20
CA GLU A 60 -3.71 -8.04 16.91
C GLU A 60 -3.65 -8.37 15.41
N VAL A 61 -4.10 -7.43 14.56
CA VAL A 61 -4.07 -7.64 13.11
C VAL A 61 -2.65 -7.65 12.56
N HIS A 62 -1.77 -6.78 13.06
CA HIS A 62 -0.37 -6.77 12.63
C HIS A 62 0.39 -7.99 13.18
N GLU A 63 0.12 -8.44 14.40
CA GLU A 63 0.69 -9.66 14.97
C GLU A 63 0.35 -10.88 14.11
N ALA A 64 -0.94 -11.11 13.84
CA ALA A 64 -1.38 -12.19 12.96
C ALA A 64 -0.78 -12.08 11.55
N PHE A 65 -0.61 -10.86 11.03
CA PHE A 65 0.04 -10.64 9.74
C PHE A 65 1.52 -11.03 9.75
N PHE A 66 2.29 -10.55 10.73
CA PHE A 66 3.73 -10.81 10.82
C PHE A 66 4.02 -12.29 11.14
N GLU A 67 3.22 -12.93 11.99
CA GLU A 67 3.32 -14.38 12.25
C GLU A 67 3.17 -15.19 10.96
N ILE A 68 2.07 -14.95 10.21
CA ILE A 68 1.82 -15.65 8.94
C ILE A 68 2.91 -15.32 7.90
N LEU A 69 3.35 -14.07 7.85
CA LEU A 69 4.42 -13.65 6.95
C LEU A 69 5.72 -14.44 7.21
N PHE A 70 6.12 -14.56 8.48
CA PHE A 70 7.35 -15.26 8.85
C PHE A 70 7.22 -16.77 8.71
N GLU A 71 6.06 -17.36 9.04
CA GLU A 71 5.77 -18.77 8.78
C GLU A 71 5.91 -19.07 7.28
N LYS A 72 5.30 -18.25 6.41
CA LYS A 72 5.40 -18.42 4.95
C LYS A 72 6.79 -18.16 4.40
N ALA A 73 7.54 -17.24 5.01
CA ALA A 73 8.93 -17.01 4.66
C ALA A 73 9.79 -18.24 4.95
N GLU A 74 9.61 -18.86 6.11
CA GLU A 74 10.32 -20.07 6.53
C GLU A 74 9.92 -21.30 5.70
N GLU A 75 8.62 -21.51 5.43
CA GLU A 75 8.13 -22.57 4.53
C GLU A 75 8.76 -22.49 3.12
N SER A 76 9.12 -21.27 2.69
CA SER A 76 9.76 -21.00 1.41
C SER A 76 11.29 -21.12 1.45
N GLY A 77 11.86 -21.60 2.56
CA GLY A 77 13.31 -21.76 2.76
C GLY A 77 14.04 -20.51 3.27
N GLY A 78 13.30 -19.51 3.78
CA GLY A 78 13.85 -18.31 4.40
C GLY A 78 14.35 -18.52 5.84
N GLU A 79 14.96 -17.48 6.42
CA GLU A 79 15.39 -17.48 7.81
C GLU A 79 14.20 -17.26 8.75
N HIS A 80 14.11 -18.04 9.84
CA HIS A 80 13.06 -17.90 10.84
C HIS A 80 12.95 -16.47 11.39
N GLY A 81 11.74 -15.93 11.43
CA GLY A 81 11.46 -14.58 11.94
C GLY A 81 12.00 -13.46 11.05
N LYS A 82 12.32 -13.74 9.79
CA LYS A 82 12.70 -12.74 8.80
C LYS A 82 12.00 -12.96 7.45
N ALA A 83 11.68 -11.86 6.78
CA ALA A 83 11.17 -11.88 5.42
C ALA A 83 11.91 -10.84 4.57
N SER A 84 12.60 -11.30 3.53
CA SER A 84 13.21 -10.43 2.53
C SER A 84 12.16 -9.90 1.54
N LEU A 85 12.49 -8.86 0.79
CA LEU A 85 11.65 -8.39 -0.32
C LEU A 85 11.41 -9.49 -1.38
N ALA A 86 12.39 -10.36 -1.63
CA ALA A 86 12.23 -11.48 -2.57
C ALA A 86 11.20 -12.48 -2.06
N THR A 87 11.25 -12.80 -0.77
CA THR A 87 10.28 -13.66 -0.08
C THR A 87 8.88 -13.05 -0.09
N TRP A 88 8.79 -11.74 0.16
CA TRP A 88 7.55 -10.98 0.06
C TRP A 88 6.90 -11.13 -1.32
N TYR A 89 7.65 -10.90 -2.40
CA TYR A 89 7.13 -11.10 -3.75
C TYR A 89 6.71 -12.55 -4.01
N ALA A 90 7.47 -13.53 -3.52
CA ALA A 90 7.10 -14.94 -3.66
C ALA A 90 5.72 -15.21 -3.03
N ILE A 91 5.50 -14.77 -1.79
CA ILE A 91 4.20 -14.93 -1.09
C ILE A 91 3.05 -14.32 -1.89
N TRP A 92 3.20 -13.09 -2.37
CA TRP A 92 2.17 -12.44 -3.17
C TRP A 92 1.94 -13.13 -4.53
N SER A 93 2.97 -13.72 -5.12
CA SER A 93 2.87 -14.50 -6.37
C SER A 93 1.97 -15.73 -6.22
N HIS A 94 1.89 -16.31 -5.01
CA HIS A 94 1.00 -17.42 -4.67
C HIS A 94 -0.37 -16.97 -4.14
N MET A 95 -0.47 -15.76 -3.57
CA MET A 95 -1.72 -15.26 -2.95
C MET A 95 -2.68 -14.60 -3.95
N LEU A 96 -2.16 -13.90 -4.97
CA LEU A 96 -2.96 -13.18 -5.95
C LEU A 96 -3.71 -14.02 -7.00
N PRO A 97 -3.27 -15.23 -7.40
CA PRO A 97 -3.99 -16.06 -8.38
C PRO A 97 -5.46 -16.28 -7.99
N GLY A 98 -6.38 -16.02 -8.91
CA GLY A 98 -7.82 -16.26 -8.71
C GLY A 98 -8.55 -15.26 -7.81
N VAL A 99 -7.85 -14.32 -7.16
CA VAL A 99 -8.48 -13.30 -6.32
C VAL A 99 -9.11 -12.20 -7.17
N LYS A 100 -10.41 -11.97 -6.96
CA LYS A 100 -11.22 -10.96 -7.70
C LYS A 100 -11.71 -9.79 -6.83
N GLY A 101 -11.41 -9.81 -5.53
CA GLY A 101 -11.84 -8.79 -4.58
C GLY A 101 -11.40 -9.14 -3.16
N MET A 102 -11.73 -8.28 -2.19
CA MET A 102 -11.28 -8.43 -0.80
C MET A 102 -11.66 -9.77 -0.17
N SER A 103 -12.83 -10.33 -0.53
CA SER A 103 -13.31 -11.61 0.00
C SER A 103 -12.40 -12.80 -0.31
N GLY A 104 -11.52 -12.70 -1.30
CA GLY A 104 -10.54 -13.74 -1.64
C GLY A 104 -9.28 -13.74 -0.78
N PHE A 105 -9.11 -12.76 0.11
CA PHE A 105 -7.92 -12.63 0.95
C PHE A 105 -8.12 -13.18 2.37
N PRO A 106 -7.01 -13.55 3.06
CA PRO A 106 -7.02 -13.91 4.47
C PRO A 106 -7.69 -12.85 5.37
N VAL A 107 -8.21 -13.27 6.52
CA VAL A 107 -8.95 -12.40 7.45
C VAL A 107 -8.16 -11.14 7.82
N TRP A 108 -6.89 -11.28 8.21
CA TRP A 108 -6.05 -10.15 8.61
C TRP A 108 -5.97 -9.09 7.50
N LEU A 109 -5.82 -9.51 6.24
CA LEU A 109 -5.70 -8.61 5.09
C LEU A 109 -7.03 -7.92 4.76
N ARG A 110 -8.15 -8.58 5.06
CA ARG A 110 -9.50 -7.99 4.98
C ARG A 110 -9.77 -6.95 6.06
N LEU A 111 -9.04 -6.98 7.17
CA LEU A 111 -9.15 -5.98 8.24
C LEU A 111 -8.25 -4.76 8.03
N MET A 112 -7.18 -4.90 7.22
CA MET A 112 -6.24 -3.81 6.93
C MET A 112 -6.88 -2.53 6.34
N PRO A 113 -7.82 -2.58 5.37
CA PRO A 113 -8.44 -1.35 4.84
C PRO A 113 -9.13 -0.55 5.94
N LYS A 114 -9.85 -1.22 6.83
CA LYS A 114 -10.54 -0.59 7.94
C LYS A 114 -9.56 0.08 8.90
N LEU A 115 -8.50 -0.62 9.28
CA LEU A 115 -7.47 -0.07 10.17
C LEU A 115 -6.79 1.15 9.56
N LEU A 116 -6.39 1.06 8.28
CA LEU A 116 -5.78 2.19 7.58
C LEU A 116 -6.75 3.37 7.48
N PHE A 117 -8.03 3.11 7.20
CA PHE A 117 -9.05 4.15 7.16
C PHE A 117 -9.16 4.87 8.51
N GLU A 118 -9.32 4.13 9.62
CA GLU A 118 -9.41 4.69 10.98
C GLU A 118 -8.13 5.41 11.42
N MET A 119 -6.97 5.02 10.88
CA MET A 119 -5.73 5.74 11.12
C MET A 119 -5.72 7.11 10.42
N ILE A 120 -6.29 7.18 9.21
CA ILE A 120 -6.28 8.39 8.36
C ILE A 120 -7.42 9.35 8.73
N ASP A 121 -8.62 8.85 9.00
CA ASP A 121 -9.78 9.63 9.48
C ASP A 121 -9.53 10.07 10.94
N ARG A 122 -9.00 11.30 11.07
CA ARG A 122 -8.54 11.84 12.35
C ARG A 122 -9.66 12.49 13.12
N ASN A 123 -10.63 13.04 12.41
CA ASN A 123 -11.72 13.80 12.98
C ASN A 123 -12.95 12.91 13.28
N GLY A 124 -13.00 11.69 12.72
CA GLY A 124 -14.05 10.70 12.96
C GLY A 124 -15.36 11.01 12.23
N ASP A 125 -15.32 11.74 11.11
CA ASP A 125 -16.48 12.08 10.28
C ASP A 125 -16.81 11.00 9.24
N GLU A 126 -16.13 9.84 9.33
CA GLU A 126 -16.27 8.69 8.46
C GLU A 126 -15.84 8.98 7.01
N LYS A 127 -15.00 10.01 6.80
CA LYS A 127 -14.47 10.40 5.50
C LYS A 127 -13.03 10.85 5.62
N ILE A 128 -12.22 10.48 4.64
CA ILE A 128 -10.86 11.00 4.55
C ILE A 128 -10.93 12.34 3.81
N SER A 129 -10.43 13.40 4.44
CA SER A 129 -10.17 14.68 3.80
C SER A 129 -8.80 14.73 3.11
N ARG A 130 -8.58 15.74 2.27
CA ARG A 130 -7.28 15.96 1.62
C ARG A 130 -6.19 16.29 2.66
N GLU A 131 -6.55 17.04 3.68
CA GLU A 131 -5.67 17.45 4.78
C GLU A 131 -5.22 16.24 5.60
N GLU A 132 -6.14 15.31 5.89
CA GLU A 132 -5.84 14.04 6.56
C GLU A 132 -4.94 13.15 5.70
N LEU A 133 -5.25 13.03 4.41
CA LEU A 133 -4.41 12.26 3.47
C LEU A 133 -2.99 12.85 3.37
N THR A 134 -2.86 14.17 3.32
CA THR A 134 -1.57 14.87 3.32
C THR A 134 -0.79 14.58 4.61
N THR A 135 -1.47 14.62 5.75
CA THR A 135 -0.89 14.36 7.06
C THR A 135 -0.43 12.91 7.18
N TYR A 136 -1.23 11.96 6.68
CA TYR A 136 -0.87 10.56 6.60
C TYR A 136 0.40 10.33 5.78
N TYR A 137 0.49 10.90 4.57
CA TYR A 137 1.70 10.78 3.75
C TYR A 137 2.93 11.35 4.46
N HIS A 138 2.82 12.55 5.01
CA HIS A 138 3.92 13.21 5.69
C HIS A 138 4.39 12.47 6.95
N LYS A 139 3.49 11.86 7.71
CA LYS A 139 3.85 11.29 9.02
C LYS A 139 4.15 9.80 8.97
N LEU A 140 3.50 9.05 8.08
CA LEU A 140 3.62 7.59 8.04
C LEU A 140 4.31 7.05 6.79
N VAL A 141 4.11 7.67 5.62
CA VAL A 141 4.55 7.07 4.35
C VAL A 141 5.90 7.61 3.90
N VAL A 142 6.05 8.92 3.78
CA VAL A 142 7.24 9.60 3.23
C VAL A 142 7.62 10.84 4.07
N PRO A 143 8.14 10.64 5.29
CA PRO A 143 8.41 11.73 6.22
C PRO A 143 9.55 12.68 5.82
N ASN A 144 10.33 12.31 4.81
CA ASN A 144 11.49 13.07 4.36
C ASN A 144 11.23 13.88 3.08
N GLU A 145 9.99 13.85 2.54
CA GLU A 145 9.63 14.61 1.34
C GLU A 145 9.22 16.05 1.67
N SER A 146 9.35 16.96 0.69
CA SER A 146 9.06 18.39 0.90
C SER A 146 7.55 18.65 1.11
N PRO A 147 7.17 19.66 1.91
CA PRO A 147 5.77 20.06 2.08
C PRO A 147 5.07 20.40 0.76
N GLU A 148 5.77 21.03 -0.18
CA GLU A 148 5.27 21.38 -1.50
C GLU A 148 4.93 20.14 -2.31
N PHE A 149 5.84 19.16 -2.35
CA PHE A 149 5.61 17.87 -3.01
C PHE A 149 4.42 17.14 -2.38
N LEU A 150 4.38 17.05 -1.06
CA LEU A 150 3.32 16.37 -0.33
C LEU A 150 1.94 16.98 -0.62
N LYS A 151 1.84 18.31 -0.67
CA LYS A 151 0.59 19.01 -0.99
C LYS A 151 0.14 18.78 -2.43
N GLN A 152 1.06 18.84 -3.39
CA GLN A 152 0.74 18.57 -4.80
C GLN A 152 0.30 17.12 -4.98
N TRP A 153 1.07 16.19 -4.42
CA TRP A 153 0.80 14.77 -4.54
C TRP A 153 -0.49 14.36 -3.84
N SER A 154 -0.76 14.85 -2.63
CA SER A 154 -2.01 14.58 -1.92
C SER A 154 -3.24 15.14 -2.66
N THR A 155 -3.09 16.28 -3.33
CA THR A 155 -4.15 16.84 -4.18
C THR A 155 -4.45 15.92 -5.36
N THR A 156 -3.41 15.47 -6.06
CA THR A 156 -3.55 14.51 -7.17
C THR A 156 -4.16 13.20 -6.69
N ALA A 157 -3.63 12.63 -5.62
CA ALA A 157 -4.12 11.39 -5.02
C ALA A 157 -5.59 11.50 -4.62
N PHE A 158 -5.95 12.55 -3.88
CA PHE A 158 -7.32 12.78 -3.44
C PHE A 158 -8.27 12.91 -4.63
N ASN A 159 -7.92 13.68 -5.65
CA ASN A 159 -8.74 13.84 -6.84
C ASN A 159 -8.90 12.51 -7.61
N GLN A 160 -7.85 11.69 -7.70
CA GLN A 160 -7.93 10.38 -8.35
C GLN A 160 -8.77 9.37 -7.55
N MET A 161 -8.66 9.38 -6.22
CA MET A 161 -9.45 8.51 -5.33
C MET A 161 -10.94 8.90 -5.29
N THR A 162 -11.26 10.18 -5.50
CA THR A 162 -12.63 10.71 -5.41
C THR A 162 -13.28 11.00 -6.76
N ASP A 163 -12.59 10.73 -7.87
CA ASP A 163 -12.98 11.17 -9.22
C ASP A 163 -13.31 12.67 -9.25
N ASN A 164 -12.35 13.50 -8.86
CA ASN A 164 -12.46 14.95 -8.73
C ASN A 164 -13.62 15.41 -7.82
N GLY A 165 -13.92 14.63 -6.78
CA GLY A 165 -14.96 14.92 -5.80
C GLY A 165 -16.37 14.43 -6.18
N VAL A 166 -16.51 13.65 -7.27
CA VAL A 166 -17.77 12.98 -7.62
C VAL A 166 -18.16 11.96 -6.53
N TYR A 167 -17.17 11.28 -5.95
CA TYR A 167 -17.35 10.34 -4.85
C TYR A 167 -16.68 10.84 -3.57
N GLN A 168 -17.23 10.45 -2.42
CA GLN A 168 -16.61 10.68 -1.13
C GLN A 168 -15.59 9.58 -0.85
N LEU A 169 -14.50 9.92 -0.15
CA LEU A 169 -13.51 8.94 0.29
C LEU A 169 -13.89 8.38 1.65
N ASP A 170 -15.01 7.67 1.69
CA ASP A 170 -15.52 6.93 2.86
C ASP A 170 -14.89 5.54 2.98
N HIS A 171 -15.25 4.79 4.03
CA HIS A 171 -14.71 3.45 4.26
C HIS A 171 -14.97 2.48 3.08
N GLN A 172 -16.16 2.54 2.47
CA GLN A 172 -16.55 1.62 1.40
C GLN A 172 -15.72 1.87 0.13
N SER A 173 -15.58 3.12 -0.29
CA SER A 173 -14.75 3.50 -1.42
C SER A 173 -13.27 3.22 -1.14
N PHE A 174 -12.79 3.47 0.07
CA PHE A 174 -11.42 3.17 0.47
C PHE A 174 -11.11 1.66 0.40
N GLU A 175 -12.03 0.79 0.81
CA GLU A 175 -11.87 -0.67 0.68
C GLU A 175 -11.73 -1.10 -0.79
N GLN A 176 -12.50 -0.50 -1.71
CA GLN A 176 -12.38 -0.78 -3.15
C GLN A 176 -11.04 -0.30 -3.72
N ILE A 177 -10.58 0.87 -3.28
CA ILE A 177 -9.27 1.42 -3.66
C ILE A 177 -8.16 0.51 -3.13
N PHE A 178 -8.31 -0.06 -1.94
CA PHE A 178 -7.37 -1.03 -1.37
C PHE A 178 -7.36 -2.36 -2.14
N ALA A 179 -8.53 -2.85 -2.54
CA ALA A 179 -8.62 -4.02 -3.43
C ALA A 179 -7.92 -3.76 -4.78
N ASN A 180 -8.10 -2.55 -5.35
CA ASN A 180 -7.39 -2.12 -6.56
C ASN A 180 -5.87 -2.05 -6.34
N PHE A 181 -5.43 -1.60 -5.17
CA PHE A 181 -4.02 -1.60 -4.79
C PHE A 181 -3.43 -3.01 -4.75
N LEU A 182 -4.13 -4.00 -4.23
CA LEU A 182 -3.60 -5.37 -4.19
C LEU A 182 -3.65 -6.07 -5.56
N ILE A 183 -4.79 -5.97 -6.25
CA ILE A 183 -5.09 -6.82 -7.41
C ILE A 183 -4.71 -6.15 -8.73
N GLY A 184 -4.79 -4.82 -8.81
CA GLY A 184 -4.61 -4.06 -10.04
C GLY A 184 -3.26 -4.34 -10.71
N ARG A 185 -3.24 -4.47 -12.03
CA ARG A 185 -2.02 -4.75 -12.81
C ARG A 185 -1.48 -3.53 -13.55
N THR A 186 -2.25 -2.44 -13.58
CA THR A 186 -1.98 -1.25 -14.40
C THR A 186 -1.91 0.02 -13.55
N PRO A 187 -1.12 1.03 -13.97
CA PRO A 187 -0.88 2.25 -13.20
C PRO A 187 -2.04 3.26 -13.18
N TYR A 188 -3.15 2.96 -13.86
CA TYR A 188 -4.29 3.86 -13.98
C TYR A 188 -5.30 3.75 -12.83
N GLY A 189 -5.14 2.78 -11.93
CA GLY A 189 -6.04 2.61 -10.80
C GLY A 189 -5.72 3.54 -9.62
N PRO A 190 -6.73 4.01 -8.87
CA PRO A 190 -6.53 4.90 -7.72
C PRO A 190 -5.81 4.23 -6.55
N GLY A 191 -5.76 2.89 -6.51
CA GLY A 191 -5.12 2.12 -5.43
C GLY A 191 -3.64 2.46 -5.23
N LYS A 192 -2.93 2.88 -6.29
CA LYS A 192 -1.52 3.25 -6.21
C LYS A 192 -1.23 4.34 -5.18
N TYR A 193 -2.23 5.18 -4.90
CA TYR A 193 -2.07 6.31 -4.00
C TYR A 193 -2.18 5.92 -2.52
N ILE A 194 -2.60 4.71 -2.13
CA ILE A 194 -2.72 4.35 -0.70
C ILE A 194 -1.38 4.46 0.02
N PHE A 195 -0.36 3.72 -0.42
CA PHE A 195 1.01 3.84 0.11
C PHE A 195 1.85 4.82 -0.70
N GLY A 196 1.16 5.64 -1.49
CA GLY A 196 1.69 6.80 -2.16
C GLY A 196 2.57 6.57 -3.38
N CYS A 197 2.79 5.33 -3.87
CA CYS A 197 3.58 4.95 -5.07
C CYS A 197 4.08 6.15 -5.92
N PHE A 198 5.12 6.83 -5.42
CA PHE A 198 5.41 8.24 -5.72
C PHE A 198 6.17 8.45 -7.04
N ARG A 199 6.71 7.37 -7.63
CA ARG A 199 7.63 7.44 -8.77
C ARG A 199 7.42 6.24 -9.68
N HIS A 200 6.29 6.22 -10.38
CA HIS A 200 6.17 5.37 -11.56
C HIS A 200 6.88 6.09 -12.71
N GLU A 201 7.87 5.47 -13.35
CA GLU A 201 8.63 6.06 -14.47
C GLU A 201 7.76 6.46 -15.68
N SER A 202 6.48 6.08 -15.70
CA SER A 202 5.54 6.46 -16.75
C SER A 202 5.08 7.93 -16.73
N ASP A 203 5.47 8.72 -15.72
CA ASP A 203 5.26 10.18 -15.74
C ASP A 203 6.28 10.90 -16.66
N LEU A 204 7.19 10.16 -17.29
CA LEU A 204 7.95 10.65 -18.44
C LEU A 204 6.98 10.86 -19.62
N PRO A 205 7.03 12.01 -20.31
CA PRO A 205 6.22 12.23 -21.49
C PRO A 205 6.47 11.10 -22.49
N PHE A 206 5.40 10.53 -23.02
CA PHE A 206 5.46 9.55 -24.11
C PHE A 206 6.44 10.06 -25.17
N THR A 207 7.51 9.32 -25.40
CA THR A 207 8.41 9.59 -26.52
C THR A 207 8.01 8.62 -27.61
N LEU A 208 7.47 9.11 -28.73
CA LEU A 208 7.25 8.27 -29.90
C LEU A 208 8.61 7.71 -30.33
N ILE A 209 8.79 6.39 -30.19
CA ILE A 209 10.07 5.73 -30.52
C ILE A 209 10.28 5.60 -32.04
N GLN A 210 9.30 5.98 -32.86
CA GLN A 210 9.50 6.13 -34.30
C GLN A 210 8.76 7.37 -34.81
N PRO A 211 9.44 8.34 -35.44
CA PRO A 211 8.74 9.27 -36.30
C PRO A 211 8.04 8.45 -37.40
N ALA A 212 6.84 8.89 -37.79
CA ALA A 212 6.18 8.35 -38.97
C ALA A 212 7.17 8.33 -40.12
N VAL A 213 7.27 7.20 -40.83
CA VAL A 213 7.99 7.17 -42.09
C VAL A 213 7.24 8.13 -43.00
N ASP A 214 7.83 9.30 -43.24
CA ASP A 214 7.36 10.20 -44.28
C ASP A 214 7.52 9.44 -45.60
N ASN A 215 6.43 8.83 -46.05
CA ASN A 215 6.27 8.50 -47.46
C ASN A 215 6.10 9.83 -48.18
N LEU A 216 7.23 10.38 -48.63
CA LEU A 216 7.38 11.45 -49.61
C LEU A 216 8.56 11.04 -50.48
N ASP A 217 8.53 10.88 -51.79
CA ASP A 217 7.52 10.92 -52.86
C ASP A 217 8.19 10.17 -54.04
N ASP A 218 7.36 9.71 -55.00
CA ASP A 218 7.62 9.53 -56.45
C ASP A 218 9.00 9.07 -57.00
#